data_AF-A0A349SUV6-F1
#
_entry.id   AF-A0A349SUV6-F1
#
_cell.length_a   1.000
_cell.length_b   1.000
_cell.length_c   1.000
_cell.angle_alpha   90.00
_cell.angle_beta   90.00
_cell.angle_gamma   90.00
#
_symmetry.space_group_name_H-M   'P 1'
#
loop_
_entity.id
_entity.type
_entity.pdbx_description
1 polymer ?
#
loop_
_entity_poly.entity_id
_entity_poly.type
_entity_poly.pdbx_seq_one_letter_code
_entity_poly.pdbx_strand_id
1 'polypeptide(L)'
;MPQQIQLSARVNDQQAGQRLDQVAAELFPDYSRSRLQSWIKSGELTVDGQTRKPREKVIGGECLQVDAELEAEQSWEPQAIDLDIVYEDEHLLVINKPAGLVVHPAAGNRDSTLLNALLHH
;
A
#
# COMPACT_ATOMS: atom_id res chain seq x y z
N MET A 1 -13.48 -7.48 -3.61
CA MET A 1 -12.95 -8.34 -4.68
C MET A 1 -11.55 -7.85 -4.95
N PRO A 2 -10.54 -8.74 -5.01
CA PRO A 2 -9.21 -8.33 -5.43
C PRO A 2 -9.28 -7.73 -6.83
N GLN A 3 -8.55 -6.63 -7.06
CA GLN A 3 -8.55 -5.92 -8.33
C GLN A 3 -7.30 -6.32 -9.11
N GLN A 4 -7.48 -6.90 -10.29
CA GLN A 4 -6.35 -7.18 -11.17
C GLN A 4 -5.91 -5.89 -11.86
N ILE A 5 -4.61 -5.63 -11.84
CA ILE A 5 -4.01 -4.50 -12.54
C ILE A 5 -3.00 -4.99 -13.58
N GLN A 6 -3.01 -4.31 -14.73
CA GLN A 6 -2.04 -4.51 -15.79
C GLN A 6 -1.46 -3.16 -16.19
N LEU A 7 -0.17 -2.97 -15.96
CA LEU A 7 0.56 -1.74 -16.27
C LEU A 7 1.77 -2.07 -17.12
N SER A 8 2.14 -1.15 -18.01
CA SER A 8 3.38 -1.27 -18.76
C SER A 8 4.04 0.09 -18.93
N ALA A 9 5.36 0.10 -18.84
CA ALA A 9 6.17 1.30 -19.04
C ALA A 9 7.52 0.92 -19.62
N ARG A 10 8.11 1.85 -20.39
CA ARG A 10 9.41 1.63 -21.02
C ARG A 10 10.50 2.37 -20.28
N VAL A 11 11.61 1.68 -19.99
CA VAL A 11 12.82 2.30 -19.43
C VAL A 11 13.42 3.20 -20.49
N ASN A 12 13.67 4.46 -20.16
CA ASN A 12 14.37 5.38 -21.06
C ASN A 12 15.90 5.30 -20.86
N ASP A 13 16.66 5.87 -21.79
CA ASP A 13 18.13 5.81 -21.75
C ASP A 13 18.73 6.59 -20.56
N GLN A 14 18.01 7.58 -20.02
CA GLN A 14 18.45 8.33 -18.83
C GLN A 14 18.35 7.49 -17.55
N GLN A 15 17.59 6.39 -17.58
CA GLN A 15 17.44 5.44 -16.49
C GLN A 15 18.43 4.29 -16.58
N ALA A 16 19.23 4.19 -17.65
CA ALA A 16 20.26 3.18 -17.80
C ALA A 16 21.25 3.19 -16.63
N GLY A 17 21.57 2.02 -16.10
CA GLY A 17 22.48 1.83 -14.97
C GLY A 17 21.85 2.09 -13.59
N GLN A 18 20.60 2.55 -13.53
CA GLN A 18 19.84 2.63 -12.28
C GLN A 18 19.29 1.27 -11.87
N ARG A 19 18.92 1.12 -10.60
CA ARG A 19 18.33 -0.11 -10.07
C ARG A 19 16.89 -0.27 -10.56
N LEU A 20 16.49 -1.51 -10.83
CA LEU A 20 15.13 -1.85 -11.25
C LEU A 20 14.07 -1.33 -10.29
N ASP A 21 14.26 -1.47 -8.97
CA ASP A 21 13.30 -0.99 -7.99
C ASP A 21 13.16 0.53 -7.93
N GLN A 22 14.24 1.25 -8.21
CA GLN A 22 14.22 2.70 -8.35
C GLN A 22 13.44 3.11 -9.60
N VAL A 23 13.78 2.51 -10.75
CA VAL A 23 13.14 2.82 -12.04
C VAL A 23 11.66 2.46 -12.02
N ALA A 24 11.28 1.32 -11.42
CA ALA A 24 9.89 0.94 -11.25
C ALA A 24 9.10 1.99 -10.43
N ALA A 25 9.72 2.57 -9.39
CA ALA A 25 9.07 3.60 -8.58
C ALA A 25 8.91 4.95 -9.31
N GLU A 26 9.80 5.25 -10.26
CA GLU A 26 9.66 6.42 -11.13
C GLU A 26 8.58 6.21 -12.20
N LEU A 27 8.50 5.01 -12.77
CA LEU A 27 7.55 4.66 -13.83
C LEU A 27 6.13 4.39 -13.31
N PHE A 28 5.99 3.94 -12.06
CA PHE A 28 4.71 3.61 -11.43
C PHE A 28 4.54 4.37 -10.09
N PRO A 29 4.42 5.70 -10.12
CA PRO A 29 4.46 6.54 -8.91
C PRO A 29 3.26 6.34 -7.97
N ASP A 30 2.17 5.76 -8.46
CA ASP A 30 0.96 5.46 -7.67
C ASP A 30 1.16 4.31 -6.67
N TYR A 31 2.30 3.60 -6.74
CA TYR A 31 2.58 2.44 -5.90
C TYR A 31 3.81 2.67 -5.03
N SER A 32 3.72 2.20 -3.78
CA SER A 32 4.84 2.30 -2.85
C SER A 32 6.04 1.45 -3.32
N ARG A 33 7.25 1.91 -2.97
CA ARG A 33 8.49 1.18 -3.25
C ARG A 33 8.48 -0.26 -2.70
N SER A 34 7.92 -0.46 -1.51
CA SER A 34 7.84 -1.79 -0.89
C SER A 34 6.91 -2.72 -1.67
N ARG A 35 5.79 -2.21 -2.18
CA ARG A 35 4.86 -2.97 -3.04
C ARG A 35 5.51 -3.36 -4.36
N LEU A 36 6.12 -2.40 -5.06
CA LEU A 36 6.85 -2.68 -6.31
C LEU A 36 7.98 -3.70 -6.12
N GLN A 37 8.74 -3.60 -5.02
CA GLN A 37 9.75 -4.60 -4.67
C GLN A 37 9.15 -5.98 -4.40
N SER A 38 7.95 -6.05 -3.81
CA SER A 38 7.23 -7.31 -3.62
C SER A 38 6.89 -7.93 -4.97
N TRP A 39 6.29 -7.15 -5.88
CA TRP A 39 5.93 -7.61 -7.23
C TRP A 39 7.12 -8.07 -8.05
N ILE A 40 8.26 -7.39 -7.94
CA ILE A 40 9.51 -7.85 -8.58
C ILE A 40 9.93 -9.23 -8.03
N LYS A 41 9.81 -9.46 -6.72
CA LYS A 41 10.22 -10.72 -6.08
C LYS A 41 9.24 -11.86 -6.34
N SER A 42 7.94 -11.59 -6.41
CA SER A 42 6.89 -12.56 -6.71
C SER A 42 6.80 -12.89 -8.21
N GLY A 43 7.39 -12.06 -9.07
CA GLY A 43 7.34 -12.22 -10.53
C GLY A 43 6.13 -11.55 -11.19
N GLU A 44 5.35 -10.79 -10.42
CA GLU A 44 4.25 -9.97 -10.92
C GLU A 44 4.73 -8.70 -11.64
N LEU A 45 5.96 -8.23 -11.34
CA LEU A 45 6.66 -7.21 -12.13
C LEU A 45 7.84 -7.84 -12.87
N THR A 46 7.77 -7.85 -14.20
CA THR A 46 8.78 -8.43 -15.09
C THR A 46 9.46 -7.37 -15.97
N VAL A 47 10.66 -7.70 -16.44
CA VAL A 47 11.43 -6.91 -17.40
C VAL A 47 11.57 -7.75 -18.67
N ASP A 48 11.01 -7.28 -19.78
CA ASP A 48 10.93 -8.01 -21.05
C ASP A 48 10.41 -9.45 -20.89
N GLY A 49 9.40 -9.62 -20.02
CA GLY A 49 8.79 -10.91 -19.70
C GLY A 49 9.62 -11.80 -18.76
N GLN A 50 10.74 -11.33 -18.21
CA GLN A 50 11.58 -12.08 -17.28
C GLN A 50 11.60 -11.48 -15.88
N THR A 51 11.53 -12.34 -14.85
CA THR A 51 11.72 -11.93 -13.46
C THR A 51 13.17 -11.57 -13.19
N ARG A 52 13.41 -10.42 -12.55
CA ARG A 52 14.75 -9.93 -12.17
C ARG A 52 14.79 -9.56 -10.69
N LYS A 53 15.98 -9.36 -10.12
CA LYS A 53 16.08 -8.92 -8.72
C LYS A 53 15.89 -7.39 -8.62
N PRO A 54 15.28 -6.87 -7.54
CA PRO A 54 15.07 -5.43 -7.35
C PRO A 54 16.33 -4.56 -7.52
N ARG A 55 17.48 -5.09 -7.10
CA ARG A 55 18.78 -4.39 -7.13
C ARG A 55 19.52 -4.48 -8.47
N GLU A 56 19.04 -5.29 -9.41
CA GLU A 56 19.67 -5.40 -10.73
C GLU A 56 19.52 -4.10 -11.49
N LYS A 57 20.52 -3.78 -12.32
CA LYS A 57 20.52 -2.55 -13.10
C LYS A 57 19.78 -2.76 -14.41
N VAL A 58 18.99 -1.78 -14.80
CA VAL A 58 18.41 -1.70 -16.15
C VAL A 58 19.43 -1.13 -17.13
N ILE A 59 19.27 -1.43 -18.41
CA ILE A 59 20.19 -1.08 -19.49
C ILE A 59 19.64 0.10 -20.31
N GLY A 60 18.33 0.35 -20.27
CA GLY A 60 17.63 1.27 -21.15
C GLY A 60 16.90 0.52 -22.26
N GLY A 61 15.68 0.97 -22.58
CA GLY A 61 14.84 0.41 -23.65
C GLY A 61 13.99 -0.79 -23.25
N GLU A 62 14.25 -1.41 -22.10
CA GLU A 62 13.47 -2.54 -21.59
C GLU A 62 12.00 -2.17 -21.31
N CYS A 63 11.11 -3.14 -21.44
CA CYS A 63 9.71 -3.02 -21.09
C CYS A 63 9.46 -3.59 -19.69
N LEU A 64 9.02 -2.75 -18.77
CA LEU A 64 8.52 -3.19 -17.46
C LEU A 64 7.03 -3.47 -17.59
N GLN A 65 6.60 -4.64 -17.11
CA GLN A 65 5.19 -5.03 -17.08
C GLN A 65 4.82 -5.46 -15.66
N VAL A 66 3.72 -4.91 -15.16
CA VAL A 66 3.06 -5.34 -13.91
C VAL A 66 1.81 -6.10 -14.30
N ASP A 67 1.69 -7.35 -13.87
CA ASP A 67 0.44 -8.11 -13.80
C ASP A 67 0.30 -8.59 -12.37
N ALA A 68 -0.49 -7.86 -11.59
CA ALA A 68 -0.58 -8.05 -10.14
C ALA A 68 -2.02 -8.04 -9.68
N GLU A 69 -2.27 -8.81 -8.62
CA GLU A 69 -3.52 -8.77 -7.88
C GLU A 69 -3.39 -7.76 -6.74
N LEU A 70 -4.14 -6.66 -6.80
CA LEU A 70 -4.24 -5.75 -5.66
C LEU A 70 -5.11 -6.42 -4.61
N GLU A 71 -4.49 -6.69 -3.45
CA GLU A 71 -5.23 -6.96 -2.23
C GLU A 71 -6.23 -5.81 -2.04
N ALA A 72 -7.49 -6.18 -1.80
CA ALA A 72 -8.49 -5.20 -1.42
C ALA A 72 -7.96 -4.40 -0.22
N GLU A 73 -8.09 -3.08 -0.27
CA GLU A 73 -7.88 -2.26 0.92
C GLU A 73 -8.66 -2.90 2.07
N GLN A 74 -7.99 -3.13 3.20
CA GLN A 74 -8.68 -3.59 4.40
C GLN A 74 -9.67 -2.52 4.79
N SER A 75 -10.94 -2.74 4.45
CA SER A 75 -12.02 -1.93 4.97
C SER A 75 -12.20 -2.29 6.44
N TRP A 76 -12.18 -1.26 7.27
CA TRP A 76 -12.55 -1.39 8.66
C TRP A 76 -14.05 -1.11 8.75
N GLU A 77 -14.77 -1.96 9.47
CA GLU A 77 -16.21 -1.79 9.64
C GLU A 77 -16.51 -0.85 10.83
N PRO A 78 -17.53 0.01 10.71
CA PRO A 78 -18.02 0.80 11.83
C PRO A 78 -18.61 -0.12 12.91
N GLN A 79 -18.33 0.18 14.18
CA GLN A 79 -18.86 -0.58 15.31
C GLN A 79 -19.41 0.37 16.37
N ALA A 80 -20.62 0.06 16.87
CA ALA A 80 -21.25 0.80 17.95
C ALA A 80 -20.52 0.53 19.28
N ILE A 81 -19.47 1.32 19.53
CA ILE A 81 -18.65 1.30 20.75
C ILE A 81 -18.73 2.70 21.33
N ASP A 82 -19.17 2.82 22.59
CA ASP A 82 -19.35 4.11 23.24
C ASP A 82 -18.01 4.86 23.39
N LEU A 83 -18.01 6.14 23.01
CA LEU A 83 -16.86 7.05 23.13
C LEU A 83 -17.12 8.08 24.24
N ASP A 84 -16.16 8.20 25.16
CA ASP A 84 -16.14 9.28 26.14
C ASP A 84 -15.54 10.53 25.51
N ILE A 85 -16.39 11.34 24.87
CA ILE A 85 -16.00 12.57 24.16
C ILE A 85 -15.91 13.72 25.16
N VAL A 86 -14.70 14.24 25.34
CA VAL A 86 -14.41 15.37 26.23
C VAL A 86 -14.64 16.71 25.53
N TYR A 87 -14.39 16.77 24.22
CA TYR A 87 -14.55 17.96 23.41
C TYR A 87 -14.72 17.58 21.94
N GLU A 88 -15.57 18.30 21.20
CA GLU A 88 -15.80 18.12 19.77
C GLU A 88 -16.13 19.47 19.12
N ASP A 89 -15.50 19.74 17.98
CA ASP A 89 -15.85 20.82 17.07
C ASP A 89 -15.73 20.38 15.60
N GLU A 90 -15.96 21.29 14.66
CA GLU A 90 -15.90 21.02 13.22
C GLU A 90 -14.51 20.54 12.73
N HIS A 91 -13.46 20.77 13.52
CA HIS A 91 -12.09 20.52 13.14
C HIS A 91 -11.44 19.37 13.91
N LEU A 92 -11.86 19.10 15.14
CA LEU A 92 -11.24 18.08 15.98
C LEU A 92 -12.17 17.48 17.04
N LEU A 93 -11.75 16.30 17.51
CA LEU A 93 -12.40 15.53 18.56
C LEU A 93 -11.37 15.13 19.62
N VAL A 94 -11.70 15.28 20.91
CA VAL A 94 -10.90 14.85 22.05
C VAL A 94 -11.66 13.77 22.80
N ILE A 95 -11.06 12.59 22.89
CA ILE A 95 -11.68 11.41 23.52
C ILE A 95 -10.86 10.99 24.73
N ASN A 96 -11.54 10.78 25.86
CA ASN A 96 -10.97 10.13 27.03
C ASN A 96 -11.00 8.61 26.84
N LYS A 97 -9.98 8.09 26.15
CA LYS A 97 -9.92 6.67 25.79
C LYS A 97 -9.76 5.79 27.04
N PRO A 98 -10.63 4.80 27.28
CA PRO A 98 -10.46 3.89 28.41
C PRO A 98 -9.20 3.02 28.26
N ALA A 99 -8.70 2.52 29.38
CA ALA A 99 -7.66 1.50 29.39
C ALA A 99 -8.17 0.21 28.71
N GLY A 100 -7.29 -0.47 27.97
CA GLY A 100 -7.64 -1.70 27.26
C GLY A 100 -8.26 -1.50 25.86
N LEU A 101 -8.78 -0.32 25.53
CA LEU A 101 -9.23 -0.05 24.16
C LEU A 101 -8.04 0.21 23.23
N VAL A 102 -7.88 -0.66 22.22
CA VAL A 102 -6.86 -0.54 21.17
C VAL A 102 -7.20 0.63 20.25
N VAL A 103 -6.20 1.41 19.82
CA VAL A 103 -6.44 2.62 19.01
C VAL A 103 -6.69 2.28 17.55
N HIS A 104 -5.79 1.50 16.93
CA HIS A 104 -5.85 1.13 15.53
C HIS A 104 -5.76 -0.39 15.39
N PRO A 105 -6.49 -1.02 14.45
CA PRO A 105 -6.38 -2.45 14.17
C PRO A 105 -4.92 -2.90 14.03
N ALA A 106 -4.60 -4.02 14.65
CA ALA A 106 -3.27 -4.62 14.66
C ALA A 106 -3.37 -6.15 14.71
N ALA A 107 -2.22 -6.83 14.57
CA ALA A 107 -2.18 -8.28 14.77
C ALA A 107 -2.71 -8.65 16.18
N GLY A 108 -3.73 -9.50 16.22
CA GLY A 108 -4.41 -9.92 17.46
C GLY A 108 -5.60 -9.04 17.89
N ASN A 109 -5.78 -7.84 17.32
CA ASN A 109 -6.93 -6.96 17.56
C ASN A 109 -7.32 -6.32 16.22
N ARG A 110 -8.02 -7.06 15.37
CA ARG A 110 -8.36 -6.62 14.01
C ARG A 110 -9.60 -5.73 13.93
N ASP A 111 -10.41 -5.74 14.98
CA ASP A 111 -11.63 -4.96 15.15
C ASP A 111 -11.73 -4.51 16.63
N SER A 112 -12.87 -3.93 17.01
CA SER A 112 -13.17 -3.51 18.37
C SER A 112 -12.18 -2.47 18.89
N THR A 113 -11.70 -1.62 17.98
CA THR A 113 -10.72 -0.55 18.25
C THR A 113 -11.37 0.83 18.23
N LEU A 114 -10.63 1.85 18.68
CA LEU A 114 -11.06 3.25 18.60
C LEU A 114 -11.35 3.68 17.16
N LEU A 115 -10.58 3.18 16.18
CA LEU A 115 -10.86 3.43 14.77
C LEU A 115 -12.27 2.94 14.39
N ASN A 116 -12.66 1.72 14.81
CA ASN A 116 -13.97 1.16 14.48
C ASN A 116 -15.11 1.96 15.12
N ALA A 117 -14.90 2.44 16.34
CA ALA A 117 -15.84 3.32 17.03
C ALA A 117 -15.99 4.67 16.30
N LEU A 118 -14.87 5.27 15.89
CA LEU A 118 -14.85 6.54 15.16
C LEU A 118 -15.49 6.44 13.77
N LEU A 119 -15.46 5.27 13.12
CA LEU A 119 -16.17 5.08 11.85
C LEU A 119 -17.70 5.06 12.02
N HIS A 120 -18.19 4.77 13.22
CA HIS A 120 -19.62 4.76 13.53
C HIS A 120 -20.15 6.12 14.01
N HIS A 121 -19.29 6.94 14.61
CA HIS A 121 -19.59 8.29 15.12
C HIS A 121 -19.68 9.31 13.98
#